data_AF-A0A972QAP5-F1
#
_entry.id   AF-A0A972QAP5-F1
#
_cell.length_a   1.000
_cell.length_b   1.000
_cell.length_c   1.000
_cell.angle_alpha   90.00
_cell.angle_beta   90.00
_cell.angle_gamma   90.00
#
_symmetry.space_group_name_H-M   'P 1'
#
loop_
_entity.id
_entity.type
_entity.pdbx_description
1 polymer ?
#
loop_
_entity_poly.entity_id
_entity_poly.type
_entity_poly.pdbx_seq_one_letter_code
_entity_poly.pdbx_strand_id
1 'polypeptide(L)'
;MKQTILISFDLGIQGDYEDMYSWLDKYKAIECGDGVAILTFEYNEDIAGELLEELERNVDFKNKDRIFMLFKDRNEKLKGRFIIGKRKRAPWSGYALAEEDLEIEW
;
A
#
# COMPACT_ATOMS: atom_id res chain seq x y z
N MET A 1 12.41 16.72 -1.60
CA MET A 1 12.45 16.02 -0.31
C MET A 1 12.67 14.53 -0.55
N LYS A 2 13.28 13.80 0.40
CA LYS A 2 13.46 12.34 0.30
C LYS A 2 12.84 11.67 1.51
N GLN A 3 12.15 10.56 1.31
CA GLN A 3 11.47 9.87 2.39
C GLN A 3 11.35 8.38 2.13
N THR A 4 11.58 7.59 3.18
CA THR A 4 11.29 6.16 3.16
C THR A 4 9.79 5.93 3.26
N ILE A 5 9.26 5.13 2.34
CA ILE A 5 7.86 4.71 2.26
C ILE A 5 7.79 3.19 2.24
N LEU A 6 6.71 2.64 2.80
CA LEU A 6 6.35 1.25 2.59
C LEU A 6 5.14 1.22 1.66
N ILE A 7 5.20 0.39 0.63
CA ILE A 7 4.07 0.14 -0.26
C ILE A 7 3.66 -1.32 -0.15
N SER A 8 2.35 -1.53 -0.20
CA SER A 8 1.75 -2.84 -0.40
C SER A 8 0.94 -2.79 -1.69
N PHE A 9 1.14 -3.76 -2.57
CA PHE A 9 0.51 -3.85 -3.87
C PHE A 9 -0.17 -5.21 -4.06
N ASP A 10 -1.36 -5.17 -4.66
CA ASP A 10 -2.14 -6.33 -5.09
C ASP A 10 -2.70 -6.01 -6.46
N LEU A 11 -2.10 -6.60 -7.50
CA LEU A 11 -2.47 -6.39 -8.91
C LEU A 11 -3.38 -7.52 -9.45
N GLY A 12 -3.80 -8.45 -8.57
CA GLY A 12 -4.55 -9.64 -8.96
C GLY A 12 -3.78 -10.56 -9.92
N ILE A 13 -4.44 -11.59 -10.46
CA ILE A 13 -3.76 -12.65 -11.25
C ILE A 13 -3.19 -12.13 -12.59
N GLN A 14 -3.84 -11.14 -13.19
CA GLN A 14 -3.47 -10.58 -14.49
C GLN A 14 -2.83 -9.20 -14.36
N GLY A 15 -2.31 -8.88 -13.18
CA GLY A 15 -1.65 -7.62 -12.90
C GLY A 15 -0.37 -7.45 -13.69
N ASP A 16 0.01 -6.20 -13.92
CA ASP A 16 1.26 -5.84 -14.56
C ASP A 16 2.45 -5.95 -13.58
N TYR A 17 2.77 -7.18 -13.20
CA TYR A 17 3.86 -7.46 -12.27
C TYR A 17 5.24 -7.23 -12.89
N GLU A 18 5.37 -7.38 -14.20
CA GLU A 18 6.65 -7.18 -14.88
C GLU A 18 7.13 -5.74 -14.73
N ASP A 19 6.27 -4.78 -15.03
CA ASP A 19 6.60 -3.38 -14.90
C ASP A 19 6.62 -2.93 -13.43
N MET A 20 5.74 -3.47 -12.58
CA MET A 20 5.80 -3.21 -11.14
C MET A 20 7.15 -3.65 -10.53
N TYR A 21 7.65 -4.84 -10.89
CA TYR A 21 8.93 -5.34 -10.39
C TYR A 21 10.10 -4.58 -11.00
N SER A 22 10.03 -4.20 -12.27
CA SER A 22 11.02 -3.33 -12.90
C SER A 22 11.09 -1.95 -12.23
N TRP A 23 9.94 -1.40 -11.85
CA TRP A 23 9.87 -0.15 -11.08
C TRP A 23 10.48 -0.31 -9.69
N LEU A 24 10.15 -1.39 -8.97
CA LEU A 24 10.76 -1.67 -7.65
C LEU A 24 12.28 -1.80 -7.72
N ASP A 25 12.80 -2.49 -8.73
CA ASP A 25 14.24 -2.67 -8.96
C ASP A 25 14.94 -1.33 -9.24
N LYS A 26 14.35 -0.49 -10.11
CA LYS A 26 14.82 0.89 -10.38
C LYS A 26 15.02 1.70 -9.10
N TYR A 27 14.10 1.56 -8.14
CA TYR A 27 14.16 2.26 -6.85
C TYR A 27 14.96 1.52 -5.77
N LYS A 28 15.58 0.38 -6.10
CA LYS A 28 16.32 -0.49 -5.18
C LYS A 28 15.48 -0.81 -3.94
N ALA A 29 14.21 -1.09 -4.16
CA ALA A 29 13.29 -1.39 -3.08
C ALA A 29 13.72 -2.67 -2.35
N ILE A 30 13.48 -2.72 -1.05
CA ILE A 30 13.74 -3.90 -0.23
C ILE A 30 12.43 -4.68 -0.12
N GLU A 31 12.46 -5.96 -0.49
CA GLU A 31 11.37 -6.91 -0.37
C GLU A 31 11.00 -7.13 1.11
N CYS A 32 9.71 -7.17 1.44
CA CYS A 32 9.20 -7.21 2.81
C CYS A 32 8.04 -8.23 2.98
N GLY A 33 7.97 -9.22 2.10
CA GLY A 33 6.85 -10.15 1.93
C GLY A 33 6.14 -9.96 0.60
N ASP A 34 5.32 -10.96 0.26
CA ASP A 34 4.52 -10.96 -0.96
C ASP A 34 3.70 -9.67 -1.12
N GLY A 35 3.96 -8.95 -2.21
CA GLY A 35 3.25 -7.70 -2.50
C GLY A 35 3.56 -6.58 -1.53
N VAL A 36 4.71 -6.57 -0.85
CA VAL A 36 5.13 -5.51 0.07
C VAL A 36 6.59 -5.15 -0.15
N ALA A 37 6.87 -3.85 -0.24
CA ALA A 37 8.22 -3.34 -0.40
C ALA A 37 8.44 -2.03 0.33
N ILE A 38 9.68 -1.74 0.71
CA ILE A 38 10.10 -0.46 1.28
C ILE A 38 11.12 0.20 0.35
N LEU A 39 10.97 1.49 0.08
CA LEU A 39 11.89 2.26 -0.78
C LEU A 39 12.04 3.69 -0.31
N THR A 40 13.07 4.38 -0.80
CA THR A 40 13.21 5.83 -0.64
C THR A 40 12.68 6.54 -1.87
N PHE A 41 11.69 7.40 -1.70
CA PHE A 41 11.07 8.17 -2.77
C PHE A 41 11.44 9.65 -2.65
N GLU A 42 11.71 10.28 -3.79
CA GLU A 42 11.98 11.72 -3.88
C GLU A 42 10.73 12.42 -4.39
N TYR A 43 10.32 13.50 -3.72
CA TYR A 43 9.09 14.24 -4.02
C TYR A 43 9.26 15.73 -3.68
N ASN A 44 8.42 16.59 -4.24
CA ASN A 44 8.49 18.03 -4.06
C ASN A 44 7.49 18.55 -3.03
N GLU A 45 6.21 18.19 -3.13
CA GLU A 45 5.15 18.77 -2.30
C GLU A 45 4.14 17.74 -1.80
N ASP A 46 3.68 16.85 -2.68
CA ASP A 46 2.68 15.81 -2.38
C ASP A 46 3.25 14.44 -2.74
N ILE A 47 3.95 13.84 -1.78
CA ILE A 47 4.57 12.52 -1.94
C ILE A 47 3.61 11.47 -2.50
N ALA A 48 2.34 11.53 -2.09
CA ALA A 48 1.38 10.48 -2.41
C ALA A 48 0.64 10.76 -3.73
N GLY A 49 0.60 12.01 -4.19
CA GLY A 49 0.19 12.36 -5.55
C GLY A 49 1.32 12.12 -6.56
N GLU A 50 2.54 12.54 -6.24
CA GLU A 50 3.72 12.34 -7.09
C GLU A 50 4.07 10.85 -7.25
N LEU A 51 3.91 10.04 -6.20
CA LEU A 51 4.07 8.59 -6.31
C LEU A 51 2.97 7.96 -7.18
N LEU A 52 1.73 8.45 -7.10
CA LEU A 52 0.65 7.96 -7.95
C LEU A 52 0.98 8.21 -9.42
N GLU A 53 1.37 9.44 -9.76
CA GLU A 53 1.75 9.80 -11.13
C GLU A 53 2.96 9.00 -11.62
N GLU A 54 3.98 8.80 -10.79
CA GLU A 54 5.14 7.99 -11.16
C GLU A 54 4.75 6.54 -11.42
N LEU A 55 3.90 5.94 -10.59
CA LEU A 55 3.44 4.57 -10.78
C LEU A 55 2.58 4.44 -12.06
N GLU A 56 1.60 5.33 -12.27
CA GLU A 56 0.73 5.31 -13.46
C GLU A 56 1.48 5.51 -14.78
N ARG A 57 2.67 6.12 -14.74
CA ARG A 57 3.55 6.26 -15.92
C ARG A 57 4.36 5.02 -16.24
N ASN A 58 4.59 4.16 -15.25
CA ASN A 58 5.49 3.01 -15.38
C ASN A 58 4.76 1.67 -15.32
N VAL A 59 3.53 1.59 -14.82
CA VAL A 59 2.80 0.33 -14.59
C VAL A 59 1.35 0.46 -15.08
N ASP A 60 0.85 -0.53 -15.84
CA ASP A 60 -0.53 -0.56 -16.33
C ASP A 60 -1.52 -1.07 -15.26
N PHE A 61 -2.18 -0.15 -14.56
CA PHE A 61 -3.15 -0.48 -13.52
C PHE A 61 -4.55 -0.76 -14.04
N LYS A 62 -5.13 -1.85 -13.55
CA LYS A 62 -6.51 -2.27 -13.82
C LYS A 62 -7.44 -1.91 -12.66
N ASN A 63 -8.75 -1.93 -12.93
CA ASN A 63 -9.80 -1.54 -11.97
C ASN A 63 -9.77 -2.26 -10.60
N LYS A 64 -9.15 -3.44 -10.52
CA LYS A 64 -9.08 -4.24 -9.28
C LYS A 64 -7.76 -4.11 -8.55
N ASP A 65 -6.80 -3.42 -9.14
CA ASP A 65 -5.46 -3.27 -8.62
C ASP A 65 -5.49 -2.30 -7.45
N ARG A 66 -4.57 -2.52 -6.51
CA ARG A 66 -4.53 -1.76 -5.27
C ARG A 66 -3.10 -1.51 -4.90
N ILE A 67 -2.80 -0.26 -4.58
CA ILE A 67 -1.55 0.11 -3.93
C ILE A 67 -1.89 0.93 -2.69
N PHE A 68 -1.48 0.41 -1.55
CA PHE A 68 -1.51 1.09 -0.26
C PHE A 68 -0.11 1.58 0.07
N MET A 69 -0.01 2.82 0.54
CA MET A 69 1.26 3.42 0.94
C MET A 69 1.21 3.83 2.41
N LEU A 70 2.28 3.56 3.15
CA LEU A 70 2.61 4.13 4.45
C LEU A 70 3.73 5.16 4.29
N PHE A 71 3.53 6.34 4.86
CA PHE A 71 4.44 7.46 4.74
C PHE A 71 4.23 8.41 5.92
N LYS A 72 5.23 9.22 6.28
CA LYS A 72 5.07 10.36 7.18
C LYS A 72 4.50 11.56 6.42
N ASP A 73 3.59 12.28 7.05
CA ASP A 73 3.16 13.60 6.58
C ASP A 73 4.17 14.71 6.97
N ARG A 74 3.87 15.95 6.59
CA ARG A 74 4.70 17.13 6.89
C ARG A 74 4.90 17.39 8.39
N ASN A 75 4.09 16.78 9.25
CA ASN A 75 4.19 16.88 10.71
C ASN A 75 4.84 15.63 11.34
N GLU A 76 5.56 14.83 10.54
CA GLU A 76 6.19 13.57 10.96
C GLU A 76 5.21 12.50 11.46
N LYS A 77 3.89 12.67 11.25
CA LYS A 77 2.90 11.68 11.64
C LYS A 77 2.80 10.60 10.58
N LEU A 78 2.83 9.34 11.00
CA LEU A 78 2.59 8.21 10.10
C LEU A 78 1.16 8.26 9.56
N LYS A 79 1.04 8.21 8.25
CA LYS A 79 -0.19 8.16 7.48
C LYS A 79 -0.19 6.93 6.58
N GLY A 80 -1.39 6.44 6.30
CA GLY A 80 -1.59 5.35 5.37
C GLY A 80 -2.81 5.60 4.49
N ARG A 81 -2.67 5.44 3.17
CA ARG A 81 -3.80 5.54 2.24
C ARG A 81 -3.62 4.64 1.03
N PHE A 82 -4.73 4.29 0.39
CA PHE A 82 -4.71 3.76 -0.96
C PHE A 82 -4.44 4.90 -1.92
N ILE A 83 -3.41 4.76 -2.74
CA ILE A 83 -3.14 5.66 -3.87
C ILE A 83 -3.74 5.10 -5.16
N ILE A 84 -3.85 3.78 -5.27
CA ILE A 84 -4.55 3.08 -6.35
C ILE A 84 -5.57 2.13 -5.73
N GLY A 85 -6.77 2.07 -6.32
CA GLY A 85 -7.86 1.23 -5.84
C GLY A 85 -8.46 1.68 -4.51
N LYS A 86 -9.14 0.75 -3.82
CA LYS A 86 -9.87 1.04 -2.57
C LYS A 86 -9.73 -0.09 -1.54
N ARG A 87 -10.00 0.25 -0.28
CA ARG A 87 -10.10 -0.71 0.82
C ARG A 87 -11.25 -1.69 0.56
N LYS A 88 -11.00 -2.99 0.75
CA LYS A 88 -12.04 -4.03 0.76
C LYS A 88 -12.55 -4.24 2.19
N ARG A 89 -13.68 -4.95 2.35
CA ARG A 89 -14.13 -5.42 3.66
C ARG A 89 -12.99 -6.19 4.32
N ALA A 90 -12.73 -5.91 5.60
CA ALA A 90 -11.67 -6.60 6.31
C ALA A 90 -12.02 -8.10 6.41
N PRO A 91 -11.12 -9.01 5.99
CA PRO A 91 -11.42 -10.44 5.97
C PRO A 91 -11.63 -11.02 7.37
N TRP A 92 -11.05 -10.42 8.40
CA TRP A 92 -11.25 -10.80 9.81
C TRP A 92 -12.51 -10.20 10.44
N SER A 93 -13.32 -9.42 9.70
CA SER A 93 -14.59 -8.90 10.23
C SER A 93 -15.50 -10.04 10.67
N GLY A 94 -15.87 -10.06 11.95
CA GLY A 94 -16.74 -11.09 12.54
C GLY A 94 -16.03 -12.33 13.09
N TYR A 95 -14.69 -12.36 13.07
CA TYR A 95 -13.92 -13.49 13.63
C TYR A 95 -13.63 -13.35 15.12
N ALA A 96 -13.67 -12.14 15.67
CA ALA A 96 -13.57 -11.91 17.12
C ALA A 96 -14.97 -11.96 17.73
N LEU A 97 -15.14 -12.72 18.82
CA LEU A 97 -16.32 -12.64 19.67
C LEU A 97 -16.39 -11.24 20.29
N ALA A 98 -17.57 -10.62 20.29
CA ALA A 98 -17.76 -9.40 21.07
C ALA A 98 -17.68 -9.77 22.56
N GLU A 99 -17.15 -8.89 23.42
CA GLU A 99 -17.12 -9.12 24.88
C GLU A 99 -18.51 -9.39 25.48
N GLU A 100 -19.59 -9.03 24.78
CA GLU A 100 -20.99 -9.29 25.16
C GLU A 100 -21.40 -10.78 25.06
N ASP A 101 -20.68 -11.62 24.32
CA ASP A 101 -21.02 -13.05 24.17
C ASP A 101 -20.45 -13.94 25.30
N LEU A 102 -19.80 -13.35 26.31
CA LEU A 102 -19.34 -14.02 27.51
C LEU A 102 -20.35 -13.83 28.65
N GLU A 103 -21.61 -14.24 28.45
CA GLU A 103 -22.48 -14.55 29.58
C GLU A 103 -21.91 -15.78 30.28
N ILE A 104 -21.06 -15.55 31.28
CA ILE A 104 -20.69 -16.55 32.28
C ILE A 104 -21.96 -16.84 33.07
N GLU A 105 -22.67 -17.92 32.73
CA GLU A 105 -23.64 -18.54 33.63
C GLU A 105 -22.88 -18.96 34.91
N TRP A 106 -23.11 -18.22 36.00
CA TRP A 106 -22.66 -18.56 37.36
C TRP A 106 -23.55 -19.63 37.99
#